data_AF-A0A8D2FZF4-F1
#
_entry.id   AF-A0A8D2FZF4-F1
#
_cell.length_a   1.000
_cell.length_b   1.000
_cell.length_c   1.000
_cell.angle_alpha   90.00
_cell.angle_beta   90.00
_cell.angle_gamma   90.00
#
_symmetry.space_group_name_H-M   'P 1'
#
loop_
_entity.id
_entity.type
_entity.pdbx_description
1 polymer ?
#
loop_
_entity_poly.entity_id
_entity_poly.type
_entity_poly.pdbx_seq_one_letter_code
_entity_poly.pdbx_strand_id
1 'polypeptide(L)'
;MLGRSRLALVLLAAAVSCAVAQHAPPWTEDCRKSTYPPSGPTYRGPAPWYTINLDLPPYKRWHELMVDKAPMLKVIVNSLKNMVNTFVPSGKVMQIVDEKLPGLLGNFPGPFEEEMRGIAAVTDIPLGILEWILGKKDAMWIGFLTRTVLENSTSYEEAKNILTNTKILAPAYFILGGNQSGEGCVITRDRKESLDVYELDAKQGRWYVVQTNYDRWKNPFFLDDRRTPAKMCLNRTTQENISFENMYDVLSTKPVLNKLTVFTTLIDVTKDQFETYIRDCPDPCIGW
;
A
#
# COMPACT_ATOMS: atom_id res chain seq x y z
N MET A 1 -38.06 -51.23 -3.19
CA MET A 1 -37.99 -49.86 -2.64
C MET A 1 -36.53 -49.47 -2.45
N LEU A 2 -35.87 -48.95 -3.47
CA LEU A 2 -34.49 -48.42 -3.38
C LEU A 2 -34.32 -47.50 -4.59
N GLY A 3 -34.15 -46.19 -4.41
CA GLY A 3 -33.88 -45.32 -5.57
C GLY A 3 -34.02 -43.82 -5.37
N ARG A 4 -34.78 -43.34 -4.37
CA ARG A 4 -35.02 -41.89 -4.21
C ARG A 4 -34.09 -41.15 -3.25
N SER A 5 -33.28 -41.84 -2.44
CA SER A 5 -32.47 -41.21 -1.39
C SER A 5 -31.08 -40.73 -1.86
N ARG A 6 -30.45 -41.39 -2.83
CA ARG A 6 -29.10 -41.01 -3.29
C ARG A 6 -29.09 -39.76 -4.19
N LEU A 7 -30.13 -39.56 -4.99
CA LEU A 7 -30.21 -38.41 -5.91
C LEU A 7 -30.34 -37.07 -5.16
N ALA A 8 -31.11 -37.05 -4.07
CA ALA A 8 -31.30 -35.85 -3.25
C ALA A 8 -30.02 -35.43 -2.51
N LEU A 9 -29.25 -36.40 -2.01
CA LEU A 9 -27.95 -36.13 -1.35
C LEU A 9 -26.89 -35.62 -2.35
N VAL A 10 -26.87 -36.14 -3.58
CA VAL A 10 -25.96 -35.68 -4.64
C VAL A 10 -26.32 -34.26 -5.10
N LEU A 11 -27.61 -33.95 -5.23
CA LEU A 11 -28.07 -32.61 -5.60
C LEU A 11 -27.80 -31.58 -4.50
N LEU A 12 -27.95 -31.94 -3.22
CA LEU A 12 -27.59 -31.05 -2.11
C LEU A 12 -26.07 -30.80 -2.06
N ALA A 13 -25.26 -31.84 -2.23
CA ALA A 13 -23.80 -31.71 -2.25
C ALA A 13 -23.32 -30.87 -3.46
N ALA A 14 -23.92 -31.04 -4.64
CA ALA A 14 -23.60 -30.26 -5.83
C ALA A 14 -24.05 -28.79 -5.69
N ALA A 15 -25.22 -28.53 -5.12
CA ALA A 15 -25.70 -27.17 -4.88
C ALA A 15 -24.84 -26.42 -3.86
N VAL A 16 -24.43 -27.09 -2.78
CA VAL A 16 -23.49 -26.51 -1.80
C VAL A 16 -22.14 -26.24 -2.48
N SER A 17 -21.59 -27.19 -3.23
CA SER A 17 -20.30 -27.04 -3.93
C SER A 17 -20.31 -25.90 -4.95
N CYS A 18 -21.39 -25.76 -5.73
CA CYS A 18 -21.54 -24.67 -6.69
C CYS A 18 -21.74 -23.30 -6.02
N ALA A 19 -22.45 -23.24 -4.88
CA ALA A 19 -22.63 -22.00 -4.13
C ALA A 19 -21.31 -21.51 -3.50
N VAL A 20 -20.43 -22.42 -3.06
CA VAL A 20 -19.09 -22.05 -2.55
C VAL A 20 -18.17 -21.62 -3.69
N ALA A 21 -18.24 -22.28 -4.85
CA ALA A 21 -17.38 -21.98 -6.01
C ALA A 21 -17.72 -20.65 -6.71
N GLN A 22 -18.96 -20.17 -6.62
CA GLN A 22 -19.39 -18.94 -7.30
C GLN A 22 -18.96 -17.63 -6.61
N HIS A 23 -18.41 -17.69 -5.38
CA HIS A 23 -18.04 -16.49 -4.63
C HIS A 23 -16.54 -16.20 -4.60
N ALA A 24 -15.70 -17.11 -5.10
CA ALA A 24 -14.27 -16.87 -5.20
C ALA A 24 -13.94 -16.38 -6.62
N PRO A 25 -13.40 -15.17 -6.80
CA PRO A 25 -12.82 -14.78 -8.07
C PRO A 25 -11.83 -15.86 -8.55
N PRO A 26 -11.67 -16.06 -9.87
CA PRO A 26 -10.73 -17.05 -10.36
C PRO A 26 -9.31 -16.76 -9.82
N TRP A 27 -8.58 -17.82 -9.48
CA TRP A 27 -7.19 -17.79 -8.97
C TRP A 27 -6.97 -17.26 -7.54
N THR A 28 -7.95 -17.48 -6.67
CA THR A 28 -7.74 -17.44 -5.21
C THR A 28 -7.23 -18.78 -4.67
N GLU A 29 -6.71 -18.81 -3.45
CA GLU A 29 -6.16 -20.01 -2.83
C GLU A 29 -6.47 -20.09 -1.33
N ASP A 30 -6.26 -21.28 -0.75
CA ASP A 30 -6.29 -21.47 0.71
C ASP A 30 -5.12 -20.74 1.38
N CYS A 31 -5.29 -20.38 2.66
CA CYS A 31 -4.26 -19.70 3.44
C CYS A 31 -2.93 -20.44 3.37
N ARG A 32 -1.91 -19.78 2.81
CA ARG A 32 -0.57 -20.33 2.70
C ARG A 32 0.06 -20.49 4.08
N LYS A 33 1.10 -21.33 4.12
CA LYS A 33 1.91 -21.61 5.31
C LYS A 33 3.38 -21.71 4.91
N SER A 34 4.28 -21.44 5.85
CA SER A 34 5.72 -21.68 5.70
C SER A 34 6.31 -20.94 4.48
N THR A 35 5.87 -19.71 4.26
CA THR A 35 6.37 -18.82 3.20
C THR A 35 7.49 -17.88 3.70
N TYR A 36 7.80 -17.95 5.00
CA TYR A 36 8.86 -17.19 5.67
C TYR A 36 9.92 -18.15 6.27
N PRO A 37 11.23 -17.84 6.21
CA PRO A 37 11.81 -16.68 5.55
C PRO A 37 11.57 -16.71 4.02
N PRO A 38 11.42 -15.55 3.36
CA PRO A 38 10.97 -15.51 1.97
C PRO A 38 11.88 -16.27 1.00
N SER A 39 11.26 -17.14 0.22
CA SER A 39 11.92 -17.93 -0.82
C SER A 39 10.94 -18.31 -1.94
N GLY A 40 11.47 -18.94 -2.99
CA GLY A 40 10.66 -19.45 -4.11
C GLY A 40 10.10 -18.35 -5.03
N PRO A 41 9.10 -18.67 -5.85
CA PRO A 41 8.70 -17.85 -6.99
C PRO A 41 7.89 -16.60 -6.64
N THR A 42 7.47 -16.44 -5.38
CA THR A 42 6.79 -15.23 -4.89
C THR A 42 7.72 -14.23 -4.20
N TYR A 43 9.02 -14.55 -4.14
CA TYR A 43 10.07 -13.73 -3.57
C TYR A 43 11.03 -13.30 -4.68
N ARG A 44 10.99 -12.02 -5.03
CA ARG A 44 11.85 -11.46 -6.08
C ARG A 44 13.25 -11.13 -5.56
N GLY A 45 13.35 -10.74 -4.29
CA GLY A 45 14.62 -10.39 -3.66
C GLY A 45 14.45 -9.42 -2.49
N PRO A 46 15.56 -9.12 -1.78
CA PRO A 46 15.54 -8.19 -0.67
C PRO A 46 15.41 -6.73 -1.17
N ALA A 47 14.80 -5.87 -0.35
CA ALA A 47 14.89 -4.43 -0.57
C ALA A 47 16.23 -3.87 -0.03
N PRO A 48 16.98 -3.07 -0.81
CA PRO A 48 18.22 -2.46 -0.34
C PRO A 48 17.95 -1.36 0.69
N TRP A 49 18.85 -1.24 1.67
CA TRP A 49 18.83 -0.17 2.68
C TRP A 49 19.66 1.04 2.25
N TYR A 50 19.17 2.23 2.57
CA TYR A 50 19.87 3.49 2.41
C TYR A 50 19.64 4.37 3.65
N THR A 51 20.67 5.11 4.06
CA THR A 51 20.56 6.09 5.15
C THR A 51 20.35 7.47 4.56
N ILE A 52 19.22 8.11 4.86
CA ILE A 52 18.96 9.50 4.48
C ILE A 52 19.31 10.40 5.66
N ASN A 53 20.40 11.16 5.54
CA ASN A 53 20.86 12.04 6.60
C ASN A 53 20.08 13.37 6.62
N LEU A 54 19.24 13.57 7.64
CA LEU A 54 18.42 14.78 7.79
C LEU A 54 19.23 16.03 8.19
N ASP A 55 20.46 15.87 8.68
CA ASP A 55 21.37 17.00 8.98
C ASP A 55 21.89 17.67 7.71
N LEU A 56 21.83 16.97 6.56
CA LEU A 56 22.15 17.57 5.27
C LEU A 56 21.05 18.57 4.86
N PRO A 57 21.42 19.64 4.13
CA PRO A 57 20.44 20.49 3.47
C PRO A 57 19.48 19.64 2.63
N PRO A 58 18.16 19.89 2.67
CA PRO A 58 17.14 19.12 1.94
C PRO A 58 17.55 18.74 0.51
N TYR A 59 18.08 19.70 -0.25
CA TYR A 59 18.58 19.51 -1.61
C TYR A 59 19.55 18.32 -1.76
N LYS A 60 20.42 18.05 -0.78
CA LYS A 60 21.47 17.02 -0.89
C LYS A 60 21.05 15.64 -0.39
N ARG A 61 19.94 15.53 0.34
CA ARG A 61 19.57 14.32 1.12
C ARG A 61 19.44 13.05 0.27
N TRP A 62 18.99 13.19 -0.97
CA TRP A 62 18.72 12.05 -1.87
C TRP A 62 19.81 11.77 -2.90
N HIS A 63 20.91 12.54 -2.89
CA HIS A 63 21.93 12.46 -3.96
C HIS A 63 22.55 11.06 -4.08
N GLU A 64 22.96 10.46 -2.96
CA GLU A 64 23.55 9.12 -2.94
C GLU A 64 22.61 8.05 -3.52
N LEU A 65 21.36 8.02 -3.05
CA LEU A 65 20.34 7.12 -3.59
C LEU A 65 20.11 7.34 -5.09
N MET A 66 20.09 8.59 -5.53
CA MET A 66 19.87 8.92 -6.93
C MET A 66 21.04 8.54 -7.83
N VAL A 67 22.28 8.48 -7.35
CA VAL A 67 23.40 7.92 -8.12
C VAL A 67 23.11 6.46 -8.51
N ASP A 68 22.61 5.67 -7.56
CA ASP A 68 22.30 4.25 -7.81
C ASP A 68 21.00 4.04 -8.60
N LYS A 69 19.97 4.84 -8.32
CA LYS A 69 18.60 4.60 -8.83
C LYS A 69 18.21 5.46 -10.03
N ALA A 70 19.00 6.46 -10.41
CA ALA A 70 18.72 7.33 -11.56
C ALA A 70 18.42 6.55 -12.85
N PRO A 71 19.16 5.48 -13.23
CA PRO A 71 18.86 4.74 -14.46
C PRO A 71 17.45 4.14 -14.44
N MET A 72 17.03 3.58 -13.30
CA MET A 72 15.69 3.00 -13.16
C MET A 72 14.61 4.07 -13.11
N LEU A 73 14.85 5.18 -12.41
CA LEU A 73 13.91 6.30 -12.36
C LEU A 73 13.67 6.90 -13.75
N LYS A 74 14.73 7.05 -14.56
CA LYS A 74 14.64 7.46 -15.97
C LYS A 74 13.76 6.50 -16.78
N VAL A 75 13.87 5.18 -16.57
CA VAL A 75 13.02 4.19 -17.25
C VAL A 75 11.54 4.37 -16.89
N ILE A 76 11.23 4.56 -15.60
CA ILE A 76 9.85 4.77 -15.13
C ILE A 76 9.26 6.04 -15.74
N VAL A 77 10.00 7.16 -15.67
CA VAL A 77 9.56 8.44 -16.25
C VAL A 77 9.37 8.33 -17.75
N ASN A 78 10.30 7.70 -18.48
CA ASN A 78 10.17 7.52 -19.93
C ASN A 78 8.97 6.64 -20.29
N SER A 79 8.68 5.60 -19.51
CA SER A 79 7.51 4.75 -19.71
C SER A 79 6.21 5.54 -19.55
N LEU A 80 6.15 6.41 -18.53
CA LEU A 80 5.02 7.32 -18.33
C LEU A 80 4.87 8.31 -19.49
N LYS A 81 5.96 8.97 -19.92
CA LYS A 81 5.97 9.89 -21.07
C LYS A 81 5.46 9.19 -22.33
N ASN A 82 5.95 7.99 -22.61
CA ASN A 82 5.56 7.20 -23.78
C ASN A 82 4.09 6.82 -23.74
N MET A 83 3.57 6.39 -22.58
CA MET A 83 2.15 6.09 -22.42
C MET A 83 1.30 7.34 -22.69
N VAL A 84 1.63 8.48 -22.08
CA VAL A 84 0.90 9.75 -22.28
C VAL A 84 0.93 10.17 -23.75
N ASN A 85 2.09 10.13 -24.40
CA ASN A 85 2.23 10.48 -25.81
C ASN A 85 1.50 9.49 -26.74
N THR A 86 1.33 8.24 -26.34
CA THR A 86 0.52 7.28 -27.11
C THR A 86 -0.95 7.68 -27.13
N PHE A 87 -1.49 8.18 -26.00
CA PHE A 87 -2.87 8.64 -25.91
C PHE A 87 -3.07 10.09 -26.37
N VAL A 88 -2.05 10.93 -26.28
CA VAL A 88 -2.06 12.35 -26.71
C VAL A 88 -0.86 12.62 -27.62
N PRO A 89 -0.89 12.16 -28.89
CA PRO A 89 0.27 12.16 -29.79
C PRO A 89 0.75 13.54 -30.22
N SER A 90 -0.01 14.59 -29.92
CA SER A 90 0.41 15.97 -30.19
C SER A 90 1.66 16.41 -29.43
N GLY A 91 2.09 15.68 -28.39
CA GLY A 91 3.23 16.02 -27.54
C GLY A 91 3.04 17.26 -26.66
N LYS A 92 1.96 18.03 -26.87
CA LYS A 92 1.66 19.29 -26.18
C LYS A 92 1.56 19.14 -24.67
N VAL A 93 1.03 18.01 -24.18
CA VAL A 93 0.94 17.73 -22.74
C VAL A 93 2.33 17.66 -22.12
N MET A 94 3.24 16.90 -22.76
CA MET A 94 4.60 16.76 -22.24
C MET A 94 5.38 18.07 -22.34
N GLN A 95 5.16 18.86 -23.38
CA GLN A 95 5.74 20.20 -23.48
C GLN A 95 5.28 21.12 -22.33
N ILE A 96 3.99 21.10 -21.98
CA ILE A 96 3.47 21.88 -20.85
C ILE A 96 4.07 21.40 -19.53
N VAL A 97 4.16 20.09 -19.32
CA VAL A 97 4.76 19.48 -18.11
C VAL A 97 6.22 19.89 -17.97
N ASP A 98 7.00 19.78 -19.04
CA ASP A 98 8.44 20.03 -19.01
C ASP A 98 8.76 21.55 -18.91
N GLU A 99 8.01 22.42 -19.60
CA GLU A 99 8.35 23.85 -19.73
C GLU A 99 7.54 24.79 -18.82
N LYS A 100 6.25 24.52 -18.58
CA LYS A 100 5.33 25.49 -17.96
C LYS A 100 4.93 25.15 -16.54
N LEU A 101 4.90 23.85 -16.21
CA LEU A 101 4.38 23.41 -14.92
C LEU A 101 5.17 23.89 -13.70
N PRO A 102 6.52 24.01 -13.74
CA PRO A 102 7.28 24.55 -12.61
C PRO A 102 6.88 25.96 -12.19
N GLY A 103 6.48 26.80 -13.13
CA GLY A 103 5.98 28.14 -12.85
C GLY A 103 4.50 28.19 -12.45
N LEU A 104 3.72 27.16 -12.77
CA LEU A 104 2.26 27.17 -12.67
C LEU A 104 1.75 26.62 -11.34
N LEU A 105 2.45 25.65 -10.77
CA LEU A 105 2.11 25.08 -9.47
C LEU A 105 2.61 25.98 -8.31
N GLY A 106 3.67 26.75 -8.53
CA GLY A 106 4.40 27.49 -7.50
C GLY A 106 5.13 26.56 -6.52
N ASN A 107 5.87 27.11 -5.55
CA ASN A 107 6.75 26.29 -4.69
C ASN A 107 6.00 25.35 -3.73
N PHE A 108 6.43 24.10 -3.62
CA PHE A 108 6.02 23.20 -2.55
C PHE A 108 6.59 23.68 -1.20
N PRO A 109 5.98 23.28 -0.06
CA PRO A 109 6.57 23.59 1.24
C PRO A 109 7.93 22.89 1.38
N GLY A 110 8.86 23.55 2.08
CA GLY A 110 10.08 22.90 2.54
C GLY A 110 9.74 21.77 3.53
N PRO A 111 10.48 20.65 3.54
CA PRO A 111 11.73 20.40 2.78
C PRO A 111 11.50 19.83 1.36
N PHE A 112 10.26 19.53 0.97
CA PHE A 112 9.95 18.74 -0.22
C PHE A 112 10.41 19.39 -1.53
N GLU A 113 10.23 20.71 -1.67
CA GLU A 113 10.65 21.47 -2.85
C GLU A 113 12.14 21.28 -3.15
N GLU A 114 12.98 21.52 -2.16
CA GLU A 114 14.43 21.46 -2.30
C GLU A 114 14.91 20.02 -2.54
N GLU A 115 14.30 19.04 -1.89
CA GLU A 115 14.58 17.62 -2.14
C GLU A 115 14.25 17.20 -3.58
N MET A 116 13.12 17.65 -4.13
CA MET A 116 12.77 17.42 -5.54
C MET A 116 13.77 18.07 -6.50
N ARG A 117 14.22 19.29 -6.19
CA ARG A 117 15.26 19.99 -6.97
C ARG A 117 16.59 19.22 -6.96
N GLY A 118 16.98 18.67 -5.82
CA GLY A 118 18.16 17.81 -5.69
C GLY A 118 18.06 16.55 -6.54
N ILE A 119 16.91 15.85 -6.47
CA ILE A 119 16.64 14.67 -7.30
C ILE A 119 16.69 15.03 -8.79
N ALA A 120 16.01 16.10 -9.20
CA ALA A 120 16.01 16.57 -10.58
C ALA A 120 17.43 16.86 -11.09
N ALA A 121 18.26 17.50 -10.26
CA ALA A 121 19.64 17.84 -10.62
C ALA A 121 20.55 16.61 -10.78
N VAL A 122 20.46 15.61 -9.90
CA VAL A 122 21.29 14.39 -9.99
C VAL A 122 20.83 13.48 -11.13
N THR A 123 19.54 13.47 -11.42
CA THR A 123 18.95 12.56 -12.41
C THR A 123 18.76 13.19 -13.79
N ASP A 124 19.02 14.47 -13.99
CA ASP A 124 18.68 15.21 -15.22
C ASP A 124 17.19 15.10 -15.63
N ILE A 125 16.31 14.72 -14.69
CA ILE A 125 14.87 14.65 -14.95
C ILE A 125 14.30 16.06 -14.76
N PRO A 126 13.57 16.62 -15.74
CA PRO A 126 12.93 17.91 -15.60
C PRO A 126 12.08 18.00 -14.31
N LEU A 127 12.33 19.03 -13.50
CA LEU A 127 11.60 19.26 -12.23
C LEU A 127 10.09 19.24 -12.44
N GLY A 128 9.60 19.80 -13.55
CA GLY A 128 8.18 19.84 -13.90
C GLY A 128 7.52 18.46 -13.97
N ILE A 129 8.26 17.41 -14.29
CA ILE A 129 7.73 16.02 -14.26
C ILE A 129 7.50 15.57 -12.82
N LEU A 130 8.44 15.86 -11.91
CA LEU A 130 8.30 15.51 -10.51
C LEU A 130 7.12 16.26 -9.88
N GLU A 131 7.02 17.56 -10.16
CA GLU A 131 5.92 18.40 -9.69
C GLU A 131 4.58 18.00 -10.32
N TRP A 132 4.58 17.52 -11.57
CA TRP A 132 3.37 17.02 -12.23
C TRP A 132 2.82 15.76 -11.56
N ILE A 133 3.70 14.79 -11.32
CA ILE A 133 3.37 13.55 -10.62
C ILE A 133 2.85 13.86 -9.22
N LEU A 134 3.45 14.86 -8.57
CA LEU A 134 3.14 15.30 -7.21
C LEU A 134 2.17 16.50 -7.17
N GLY A 135 1.41 16.79 -8.24
CA GLY A 135 0.63 18.02 -8.46
C GLY A 135 0.21 18.89 -7.25
N LYS A 136 0.48 20.19 -7.28
CA LYS A 136 0.23 21.10 -6.15
C LYS A 136 -1.22 21.61 -6.03
N LYS A 137 -1.78 21.60 -4.81
CA LYS A 137 -3.05 22.27 -4.43
C LYS A 137 -2.98 22.78 -2.98
N ASP A 138 -3.98 23.56 -2.54
CA ASP A 138 -4.12 24.12 -1.17
C ASP A 138 -4.44 23.06 -0.08
N ALA A 139 -3.96 21.83 -0.23
CA ALA A 139 -4.15 20.74 0.72
C ALA A 139 -2.88 19.88 0.78
N MET A 140 -2.63 19.26 1.94
CA MET A 140 -1.44 18.45 2.14
C MET A 140 -1.51 17.18 1.28
N TRP A 141 -0.42 16.88 0.57
CA TRP A 141 -0.25 15.58 -0.07
C TRP A 141 -0.22 14.48 0.99
N ILE A 142 -0.94 13.38 0.75
CA ILE A 142 -1.05 12.27 1.71
C ILE A 142 0.35 11.76 2.08
N GLY A 143 1.23 11.57 1.09
CA GLY A 143 2.63 11.14 1.33
C GLY A 143 3.46 12.16 2.13
N PHE A 144 3.28 13.46 1.89
CA PHE A 144 3.98 14.51 2.65
C PHE A 144 3.47 14.62 4.08
N LEU A 145 2.17 14.42 4.30
CA LEU A 145 1.60 14.34 5.63
C LEU A 145 2.16 13.14 6.39
N THR A 146 2.14 11.95 5.78
CA THR A 146 2.69 10.73 6.39
C THR A 146 4.16 10.93 6.76
N ARG A 147 4.98 11.48 5.87
CA ARG A 147 6.38 11.77 6.18
C ARG A 147 6.51 12.79 7.31
N THR A 148 5.76 13.88 7.30
CA THR A 148 5.81 14.90 8.36
C THR A 148 5.51 14.28 9.73
N VAL A 149 4.54 13.37 9.79
CA VAL A 149 4.20 12.63 11.02
C VAL A 149 5.33 11.70 11.43
N LEU A 150 5.86 10.89 10.51
CA LEU A 150 6.99 9.98 10.80
C LEU A 150 8.27 10.72 11.22
N GLU A 151 8.50 11.93 10.71
CA GLU A 151 9.70 12.72 10.97
C GLU A 151 9.60 13.52 12.28
N ASN A 152 8.40 13.95 12.70
CA ASN A 152 8.25 14.91 13.81
C ASN A 152 7.32 14.47 14.95
N SER A 153 6.38 13.55 14.75
CA SER A 153 5.48 13.12 15.82
C SER A 153 6.20 12.18 16.78
N THR A 154 5.95 12.35 18.08
CA THR A 154 6.67 11.63 19.14
C THR A 154 5.81 10.63 19.90
N SER A 155 4.50 10.56 19.58
CA SER A 155 3.57 9.61 20.19
C SER A 155 2.48 9.15 19.23
N TYR A 156 1.87 8.00 19.53
CA TYR A 156 0.72 7.46 18.80
C TYR A 156 -0.46 8.45 18.78
N GLU A 157 -0.82 9.03 19.93
CA GLU A 157 -1.96 9.96 20.03
C GLU A 157 -1.71 11.28 19.27
N GLU A 158 -0.48 11.81 19.30
CA GLU A 158 -0.12 12.98 18.50
C GLU A 158 -0.24 12.68 17.00
N ALA A 159 0.35 11.57 16.54
CA ALA A 159 0.27 11.14 15.15
C ALA A 159 -1.18 10.93 14.70
N LYS A 160 -1.98 10.24 15.52
CA LYS A 160 -3.40 10.01 15.29
C LYS A 160 -4.18 11.32 15.17
N ASN A 161 -3.94 12.28 16.08
CA ASN A 161 -4.60 13.58 16.05
C ASN A 161 -4.26 14.36 14.77
N ILE A 162 -3.00 14.37 14.35
CA ILE A 162 -2.56 15.03 13.11
C ILE A 162 -3.19 14.36 11.89
N LEU A 163 -3.13 13.03 11.81
CA LEU A 163 -3.68 12.24 10.69
C LEU A 163 -5.21 12.27 10.62
N THR A 164 -5.90 12.56 11.71
CA THR A 164 -7.37 12.69 11.74
C THR A 164 -7.83 14.06 11.26
N ASN A 165 -7.11 15.13 11.62
CA ASN A 165 -7.60 16.50 11.46
C ASN A 165 -7.00 17.28 10.29
N THR A 166 -5.84 16.87 9.77
CA THR A 166 -5.18 17.63 8.69
C THR A 166 -5.96 17.51 7.37
N LYS A 167 -6.20 18.63 6.69
CA LYS A 167 -6.82 18.64 5.36
C LYS A 167 -5.88 18.01 4.32
N ILE A 168 -6.37 17.03 3.57
CA ILE A 168 -5.61 16.25 2.60
C ILE A 168 -6.12 16.44 1.18
N LEU A 169 -5.24 16.21 0.21
CA LEU A 169 -5.51 16.40 -1.21
C LEU A 169 -6.57 15.44 -1.77
N ALA A 170 -6.53 14.19 -1.33
CA ALA A 170 -7.41 13.11 -1.76
C ALA A 170 -7.83 12.28 -0.53
N PRO A 171 -8.95 11.55 -0.61
CA PRO A 171 -9.33 10.59 0.44
C PRO A 171 -8.24 9.54 0.68
N ALA A 172 -8.15 9.04 1.91
CA ALA A 172 -7.12 8.10 2.31
C ALA A 172 -7.58 7.17 3.44
N TYR A 173 -6.87 6.05 3.61
CA TYR A 173 -6.90 5.28 4.83
C TYR A 173 -5.52 5.35 5.47
N PHE A 174 -5.43 5.83 6.71
CA PHE A 174 -4.20 5.73 7.50
C PHE A 174 -4.33 4.55 8.45
N ILE A 175 -3.38 3.62 8.39
CA ILE A 175 -3.28 2.51 9.33
C ILE A 175 -2.14 2.86 10.28
N LEU A 176 -2.48 3.11 11.54
CA LEU A 176 -1.54 3.60 12.55
C LEU A 176 -1.45 2.56 13.67
N GLY A 177 -0.23 2.12 13.99
CA GLY A 177 0.08 1.29 15.15
C GLY A 177 1.01 2.05 16.10
N GLY A 178 0.80 1.90 17.40
CA GLY A 178 1.67 2.44 18.44
C GLY A 178 2.63 1.39 19.00
N ASN A 179 3.10 1.63 20.22
CA ASN A 179 4.02 0.73 20.93
C ASN A 179 3.40 0.11 22.19
N GLN A 180 2.11 0.38 22.46
CA GLN A 180 1.39 -0.17 23.61
C GLN A 180 0.15 -0.97 23.20
N SER A 181 -0.34 -1.81 24.14
CA SER A 181 -1.58 -2.57 23.96
C SER A 181 -2.76 -1.64 23.71
N GLY A 182 -3.51 -1.88 22.63
CA GLY A 182 -4.67 -1.09 22.23
C GLY A 182 -4.34 0.05 21.27
N GLU A 183 -3.06 0.43 21.11
CA GLU A 183 -2.64 1.43 20.13
C GLU A 183 -2.59 0.84 18.73
N GLY A 184 -3.74 0.80 18.07
CA GLY A 184 -3.86 0.44 16.67
C GLY A 184 -5.19 0.90 16.11
N CYS A 185 -5.17 1.59 14.97
CA CYS A 185 -6.41 2.04 14.33
C CYS A 185 -6.31 2.13 12.81
N VAL A 186 -7.49 2.15 12.19
CA VAL A 186 -7.69 2.57 10.80
C VAL A 186 -8.47 3.88 10.80
N ILE A 187 -7.86 4.95 10.31
CA ILE A 187 -8.46 6.27 10.14
C ILE A 187 -8.95 6.36 8.69
N THR A 188 -10.26 6.37 8.48
CA THR A 188 -10.87 6.56 7.16
C THR A 188 -11.12 8.04 6.91
N ARG A 189 -10.42 8.62 5.93
CA ARG A 189 -10.39 10.07 5.69
C ARG A 189 -11.06 10.45 4.38
N ASP A 190 -11.94 11.46 4.46
CA ASP A 190 -12.17 12.34 3.32
C ASP A 190 -11.19 13.53 3.39
N ARG A 191 -11.16 14.34 2.34
CA ARG A 191 -10.26 15.49 2.19
C ARG A 191 -10.27 16.46 3.36
N LYS A 192 -11.42 16.65 4.00
CA LYS A 192 -11.62 17.68 5.04
C LYS A 192 -11.89 17.14 6.44
N GLU A 193 -12.28 15.88 6.56
CA GLU A 193 -12.72 15.30 7.82
C GLU A 193 -12.36 13.81 7.91
N SER A 194 -12.50 13.25 9.11
CA SER A 194 -12.41 11.81 9.34
C SER A 194 -13.82 11.23 9.36
N LEU A 195 -14.05 10.22 8.53
CA LEU A 195 -15.34 9.54 8.41
C LEU A 195 -15.51 8.44 9.47
N ASP A 196 -14.41 7.79 9.87
CA ASP A 196 -14.37 6.72 10.88
C ASP A 196 -12.97 6.60 11.46
N VAL A 197 -12.87 6.31 12.75
CA VAL A 197 -11.62 5.92 13.42
C VAL A 197 -11.89 4.57 14.09
N TYR A 198 -11.43 3.51 13.43
CA TYR A 198 -11.69 2.14 13.87
C TYR A 198 -10.50 1.58 14.63
N GLU A 199 -10.59 1.61 15.96
CA GLU A 199 -9.53 1.20 16.87
C GLU A 199 -9.60 -0.29 17.22
N LEU A 200 -8.46 -0.85 17.63
CA LEU A 200 -8.39 -2.11 18.36
C LEU A 200 -9.23 -2.02 19.64
N ASP A 201 -9.84 -3.14 20.03
CA ASP A 201 -10.60 -3.23 21.28
C ASP A 201 -10.51 -4.66 21.81
N ALA A 202 -9.46 -4.91 22.59
CA ALA A 202 -9.22 -6.22 23.18
C ALA A 202 -10.37 -6.67 24.11
N LYS A 203 -11.08 -5.74 24.77
CA LYS A 203 -12.20 -6.08 25.66
C LYS A 203 -13.38 -6.64 24.89
N GLN A 204 -13.56 -6.22 23.65
CA GLN A 204 -14.57 -6.75 22.71
C GLN A 204 -14.00 -7.83 21.79
N GLY A 205 -12.82 -8.39 22.09
CA GLY A 205 -12.18 -9.44 21.30
C GLY A 205 -11.62 -8.98 19.94
N ARG A 206 -11.50 -7.67 19.71
CA ARG A 206 -10.95 -7.09 18.48
C ARG A 206 -9.45 -6.89 18.62
N TRP A 207 -8.71 -7.93 18.27
CA TRP A 207 -7.24 -7.98 18.37
C TRP A 207 -6.51 -7.63 17.07
N TYR A 208 -7.22 -7.40 15.96
CA TYR A 208 -6.64 -6.90 14.71
C TYR A 208 -7.58 -5.90 14.01
N VAL A 209 -6.99 -5.12 13.10
CA VAL A 209 -7.70 -4.35 12.08
C VAL A 209 -7.15 -4.72 10.70
N VAL A 210 -8.03 -4.77 9.68
CA VAL A 210 -7.63 -5.03 8.28
C VAL A 210 -8.24 -3.96 7.39
N GLN A 211 -7.38 -3.28 6.64
CA GLN A 211 -7.77 -2.31 5.63
C GLN A 211 -7.13 -2.66 4.28
N THR A 212 -7.94 -2.59 3.23
CA THR A 212 -7.50 -2.69 1.84
C THR A 212 -7.78 -1.35 1.16
N ASN A 213 -8.82 -1.24 0.34
CA ASN A 213 -9.10 -0.05 -0.46
C ASN A 213 -10.59 0.38 -0.47
N TYR A 214 -11.40 -0.18 0.42
CA TYR A 214 -12.82 0.13 0.56
C TYR A 214 -13.20 0.45 2.01
N ASP A 215 -14.23 1.28 2.16
CA ASP A 215 -14.77 1.69 3.46
C ASP A 215 -15.20 0.46 4.25
N ARG A 216 -14.92 0.46 5.55
CA ARG A 216 -15.10 -0.76 6.34
C ARG A 216 -16.55 -1.24 6.38
N TRP A 217 -17.49 -0.30 6.39
CA TRP A 217 -18.94 -0.51 6.48
C TRP A 217 -19.62 -0.74 5.12
N LYS A 218 -18.84 -0.82 4.03
CA LYS A 218 -19.34 -1.15 2.69
C LYS A 218 -18.89 -2.56 2.30
N ASN A 219 -19.64 -3.15 1.37
CA ASN A 219 -19.21 -4.39 0.73
C ASN A 219 -17.97 -4.14 -0.15
N PRO A 220 -17.04 -5.11 -0.23
CA PRO A 220 -15.95 -5.07 -1.19
C PRO A 220 -16.48 -4.96 -2.62
N PHE A 221 -15.67 -4.40 -3.52
CA PHE A 221 -15.94 -4.54 -4.95
C PHE A 221 -15.78 -6.02 -5.32
N PHE A 222 -16.76 -6.62 -5.97
CA PHE A 222 -16.83 -8.07 -6.12
C PHE A 222 -15.66 -8.71 -6.90
N LEU A 223 -14.90 -7.91 -7.67
CA LEU A 223 -13.68 -8.36 -8.37
C LEU A 223 -12.38 -8.09 -7.58
N ASP A 224 -12.42 -7.31 -6.50
CA ASP A 224 -11.29 -6.99 -5.62
C ASP A 224 -11.70 -7.12 -4.14
N ASP A 225 -11.93 -8.36 -3.69
CA ASP A 225 -12.11 -8.66 -2.26
C ASP A 225 -10.87 -9.32 -1.67
N ARG A 226 -9.88 -8.50 -1.32
CA ARG A 226 -8.68 -8.93 -0.58
C ARG A 226 -8.89 -8.96 0.94
N ARG A 227 -9.88 -8.22 1.47
CA ARG A 227 -10.09 -8.12 2.92
C ARG A 227 -10.67 -9.39 3.50
N THR A 228 -11.66 -9.99 2.86
CA THR A 228 -12.27 -11.24 3.34
C THR A 228 -11.25 -12.37 3.48
N PRO A 229 -10.43 -12.68 2.46
CA PRO A 229 -9.39 -13.71 2.59
C PRO A 229 -8.32 -13.35 3.63
N ALA A 230 -7.89 -12.08 3.71
CA ALA A 230 -6.94 -11.64 4.76
C ALA A 230 -7.50 -11.88 6.17
N LYS A 231 -8.74 -11.48 6.44
CA LYS A 231 -9.41 -11.71 7.73
C LYS A 231 -9.61 -13.20 8.02
N MET A 232 -9.98 -13.98 7.00
CA MET A 232 -10.13 -15.43 7.13
C MET A 232 -8.81 -16.07 7.57
N CYS A 233 -7.69 -15.71 6.92
CA CYS A 233 -6.39 -16.26 7.27
C CYS A 233 -5.90 -15.78 8.63
N LEU A 234 -6.10 -14.51 9.00
CA LEU A 234 -5.82 -14.02 10.36
C LEU A 234 -6.62 -14.78 11.43
N ASN A 235 -7.91 -15.01 11.19
CA ASN A 235 -8.75 -15.79 12.12
C ASN A 235 -8.27 -17.25 12.26
N ARG A 236 -7.79 -17.86 11.16
CA ARG A 236 -7.20 -19.21 11.20
C ARG A 236 -5.84 -19.24 11.91
N THR A 237 -5.04 -18.18 11.80
CA THR A 237 -3.76 -18.03 12.52
C THR A 237 -4.00 -17.87 14.02
N THR A 238 -5.07 -17.17 14.42
CA THR A 238 -5.41 -16.79 15.82
C THR A 238 -4.42 -15.79 16.44
N GLN A 239 -4.83 -15.17 17.54
CA GLN A 239 -4.03 -14.17 18.24
C GLN A 239 -2.73 -14.75 18.84
N GLU A 240 -2.74 -16.02 19.27
CA GLU A 240 -1.63 -16.67 19.97
C GLU A 240 -0.42 -16.94 19.06
N ASN A 241 -0.63 -17.01 17.73
CA ASN A 241 0.42 -17.36 16.76
C ASN A 241 0.89 -16.18 15.90
N ILE A 242 0.59 -14.93 16.30
CA ILE A 242 1.00 -13.76 15.51
C ILE A 242 2.52 -13.57 15.59
N SER A 243 3.15 -13.61 14.42
CA SER A 243 4.59 -13.46 14.20
C SER A 243 4.83 -12.91 12.78
N PHE A 244 6.07 -12.53 12.47
CA PHE A 244 6.44 -12.17 11.08
C PHE A 244 6.18 -13.32 10.10
N GLU A 245 6.43 -14.57 10.51
CA GLU A 245 6.19 -15.75 9.68
C GLU A 245 4.70 -15.86 9.30
N ASN A 246 3.83 -15.87 10.30
CA ASN A 246 2.40 -16.06 10.07
C ASN A 246 1.75 -14.84 9.40
N MET A 247 2.26 -13.63 9.64
CA MET A 247 1.81 -12.43 8.91
C MET A 247 2.24 -12.47 7.44
N TYR A 248 3.47 -12.89 7.17
CA TYR A 248 3.95 -13.04 5.80
C TYR A 248 3.20 -14.13 5.04
N ASP A 249 2.78 -15.21 5.72
CA ASP A 249 1.89 -16.24 5.17
C ASP A 249 0.54 -15.67 4.72
N VAL A 250 -0.11 -14.85 5.57
CA VAL A 250 -1.36 -14.14 5.21
C VAL A 250 -1.14 -13.24 3.99
N LEU A 251 -0.06 -12.45 4.00
CA LEU A 251 0.28 -11.52 2.91
C LEU A 251 0.78 -12.21 1.64
N SER A 252 1.08 -13.51 1.70
CA SER A 252 1.52 -14.32 0.55
C SER A 252 0.39 -15.13 -0.09
N THR A 253 -0.82 -15.08 0.49
CA THR A 253 -2.00 -15.82 0.02
C THR A 253 -2.76 -15.04 -1.04
N LYS A 254 -3.04 -15.61 -2.22
CA LYS A 254 -3.89 -15.00 -3.25
C LYS A 254 -5.34 -14.92 -2.79
N PRO A 255 -6.03 -13.78 -2.98
CA PRO A 255 -5.65 -12.63 -3.79
C PRO A 255 -4.96 -11.50 -3.00
N VAL A 256 -4.65 -11.68 -1.71
CA VAL A 256 -3.91 -10.67 -0.92
C VAL A 256 -2.57 -10.38 -1.59
N LEU A 257 -1.85 -11.44 -1.96
CA LEU A 257 -0.79 -11.39 -2.96
C LEU A 257 -1.40 -11.41 -4.37
N ASN A 258 -1.07 -10.42 -5.19
CA ASN A 258 -1.55 -10.31 -6.57
C ASN A 258 -0.47 -9.77 -7.53
N LYS A 259 -0.79 -9.64 -8.82
CA LYS A 259 0.14 -9.11 -9.84
C LYS A 259 0.58 -7.67 -9.60
N LEU A 260 -0.19 -6.89 -8.84
CA LEU A 260 0.10 -5.50 -8.51
C LEU A 260 0.96 -5.36 -7.25
N THR A 261 1.23 -6.45 -6.54
CA THR A 261 2.04 -6.44 -5.32
C THR A 261 3.51 -6.20 -5.67
N VAL A 262 4.04 -5.04 -5.29
CA VAL A 262 5.45 -4.67 -5.53
C VAL A 262 6.37 -5.17 -4.42
N PHE A 263 5.98 -4.96 -3.16
CA PHE A 263 6.75 -5.35 -1.99
C PHE A 263 5.84 -5.74 -0.82
N THR A 264 6.41 -6.38 0.20
CA THR A 264 5.77 -6.66 1.49
C THR A 264 6.69 -6.20 2.60
N THR A 265 6.14 -5.47 3.56
CA THR A 265 6.87 -4.92 4.71
C THR A 265 6.29 -5.48 6.00
N LEU A 266 7.17 -5.90 6.91
CA LEU A 266 6.85 -6.37 8.26
C LEU A 266 7.52 -5.44 9.26
N ILE A 267 6.78 -5.02 10.29
CA ILE A 267 7.26 -4.04 11.27
C ILE A 267 6.87 -4.50 12.67
N ASP A 268 7.84 -4.54 13.59
CA ASP A 268 7.63 -4.68 15.04
C ASP A 268 8.25 -3.45 15.73
N VAL A 269 7.38 -2.53 16.15
CA VAL A 269 7.79 -1.24 16.76
C VAL A 269 8.55 -1.46 18.06
N THR A 270 8.14 -2.45 18.87
CA THR A 270 8.71 -2.66 20.21
C THR A 270 10.06 -3.35 20.18
N LYS A 271 10.36 -4.11 19.12
CA LYS A 271 11.64 -4.79 18.92
C LYS A 271 12.56 -4.10 17.92
N ASP A 272 12.15 -2.95 17.38
CA ASP A 272 12.87 -2.23 16.33
C ASP A 272 13.20 -3.13 15.13
N GLN A 273 12.23 -3.93 14.69
CA GLN A 273 12.37 -4.81 13.53
C GLN A 273 11.59 -4.24 12.34
N PHE A 274 12.28 -4.10 11.21
CA PHE A 274 11.72 -3.64 9.95
C PHE A 274 12.30 -4.46 8.81
N GLU A 275 11.44 -5.18 8.09
CA GLU A 275 11.86 -6.04 6.99
C GLU A 275 11.02 -5.72 5.75
N THR A 276 11.64 -5.68 4.57
CA THR A 276 10.92 -5.49 3.31
C THR A 276 11.44 -6.40 2.22
N TYR A 277 10.53 -7.06 1.53
CA TYR A 277 10.80 -8.04 0.48
C TYR A 277 10.08 -7.67 -0.80
N ILE A 278 10.81 -7.65 -1.92
CA ILE A 278 10.25 -7.41 -3.25
C ILE A 278 9.49 -8.68 -3.67
N ARG A 279 8.27 -8.50 -4.18
CA ARG A 279 7.34 -9.60 -4.46
C ARG A 279 7.19 -9.82 -5.96
N ASP A 280 6.78 -11.04 -6.30
CA ASP A 280 6.22 -11.39 -7.59
C ASP A 280 5.01 -12.30 -7.35
N CYS A 281 4.10 -12.38 -8.32
CA CYS A 281 2.98 -13.33 -8.31
C CYS A 281 2.97 -14.15 -9.60
N PRO A 282 3.49 -15.40 -9.59
CA PRO A 282 3.58 -16.23 -10.79
C PRO A 282 2.18 -16.63 -11.28
N ASP A 283 2.07 -16.81 -12.59
CA ASP A 283 0.81 -17.24 -13.19
C ASP A 283 0.43 -18.67 -12.77
N PRO A 284 -0.86 -18.94 -12.55
CA PRO A 284 -1.96 -17.97 -12.68
C PRO A 284 -2.12 -17.09 -11.42
N CYS A 285 -2.29 -15.78 -11.59
CA CYS A 285 -2.50 -14.83 -10.49
C CYS A 285 -3.37 -13.64 -10.93
N ILE A 286 -4.22 -13.15 -10.02
CA ILE A 286 -5.14 -12.05 -10.32
C ILE A 286 -4.41 -10.73 -10.60
N GLY A 287 -4.88 -10.01 -11.62
CA GLY A 287 -4.33 -8.73 -12.08
C GLY A 287 -4.73 -7.51 -11.26
N TRP A 288 -5.53 -7.71 -10.20
CA TRP A 288 -6.27 -6.68 -9.46
C TRP A 288 -6.11 -6.90 -7.95
#